data_AF-A0A8H5MYB9-F1
#
_entry.id   AF-A0A8H5MYB9-F1
#
_cell.length_a   1.000
_cell.length_b   1.000
_cell.length_c   1.000
_cell.angle_alpha   90.00
_cell.angle_beta   90.00
_cell.angle_gamma   90.00
#
_symmetry.space_group_name_H-M   'P 1'
#
loop_
_entity.id
_entity.type
_entity.pdbx_description
1 polymer ?
#
loop_
_entity_poly.entity_id
_entity_poly.type
_entity_poly.pdbx_seq_one_letter_code
_entity_poly.pdbx_strand_id
1 'polypeptide(L)'
;MSIKPSMPLPARWNATPSETDLIERFYKRVLLSEDVNSYSGILEELRSYRNKFIWKRCPHRDVIKLYQALEDLDVSGRERERMIEEFNKEAFIVYIPPDRKWEPSTWGTLNHMVWSHGVKLPRKVDISQQYPTMKSFSVSRLEIPELTMEAVQQQILDVAADAPADETFTLLSHLNIMIQNFAELIDPSELISKPIFPILTPSGELKRVCCATDFFIVDDMRLFKSFRDKDNMLAFTCSQVMRLESLIRWLGMGKKYLSRNVEHRVETPLNKSPREIDWDIGQKAEALLRCARITAYFWSRGTRSISKRNQMLGFLRAAKMKEVEVLSSEVRLTGINMRDSHHKMTPPGGYVKDAYPHLNLSSSDALVARVPADKKQRQLAMAVALPRLLMEWLMTGPESYSRGCVDVPELGVSLVKSVLSAPPELANDILEAEGIEQPFALRGNKLPGIMQEECLDQMEGREAEAPL
;
A
#
# COMPACT_ATOMS: atom_id res chain seq x y z
N MET A 1 21.59 37.98 49.16
CA MET A 1 21.14 38.39 47.82
C MET A 1 19.63 38.56 47.88
N SER A 2 19.14 39.79 47.71
CA SER A 2 17.71 40.09 47.77
C SER A 2 17.03 39.53 46.52
N ILE A 3 16.09 38.60 46.70
CA ILE A 3 15.29 38.03 45.60
C ILE A 3 14.37 39.17 45.15
N LYS A 4 14.64 39.75 43.97
CA LYS A 4 13.68 40.67 43.36
C LYS A 4 12.38 39.89 43.07
N PRO A 5 11.21 40.41 43.46
CA PRO A 5 9.95 39.74 43.18
C PRO A 5 9.75 39.66 41.66
N SER A 6 9.65 38.45 41.11
CA SER A 6 9.23 38.27 39.72
C SER A 6 7.71 38.39 39.62
N MET A 7 7.25 39.07 38.58
CA MET A 7 5.84 39.24 38.31
C MET A 7 5.27 37.92 37.76
N PRO A 8 4.07 37.47 38.15
CA PRO A 8 3.46 36.29 37.57
C PRO A 8 2.90 36.60 36.16
N LEU A 9 2.75 35.60 35.28
CA LEU A 9 2.06 35.78 34.00
C LEU A 9 0.60 36.27 34.20
N PRO A 10 0.05 37.12 33.30
CA PRO A 10 -1.31 37.65 33.41
C PRO A 10 -2.39 36.58 33.60
N ALA A 11 -2.20 35.40 32.98
CA ALA A 11 -3.09 34.25 33.10
C ALA A 11 -3.23 33.68 34.53
N ARG A 12 -2.34 34.06 35.46
CA ARG A 12 -2.34 33.64 36.87
C ARG A 12 -2.93 34.67 37.82
N TRP A 13 -3.30 35.86 37.33
CA TRP A 13 -3.77 36.93 38.20
C TRP A 13 -5.22 36.78 38.65
N ASN A 14 -6.01 35.91 37.99
CA ASN A 14 -7.45 35.75 38.23
C ASN A 14 -8.17 37.12 38.31
N ALA A 15 -7.77 38.06 37.46
CA ALA A 15 -8.16 39.46 37.51
C ALA A 15 -9.04 39.83 36.29
N THR A 16 -9.98 40.75 36.48
CA THR A 16 -10.73 41.36 35.37
C THR A 16 -9.80 42.22 34.49
N PRO A 17 -10.14 42.48 33.22
CA PRO A 17 -9.26 43.26 32.32
C PRO A 17 -8.82 44.62 32.87
N SER A 18 -9.68 45.29 33.64
CA SER A 18 -9.39 46.53 34.36
C SER A 18 -8.42 46.37 35.53
N GLU A 19 -8.46 45.22 36.22
CA GLU A 19 -7.55 44.90 37.32
C GLU A 19 -6.20 44.42 36.80
N THR A 20 -6.16 43.78 35.63
CA THR A 20 -4.93 43.37 34.94
C THR A 20 -4.04 44.57 34.63
N ASP A 21 -4.58 45.68 34.10
CA ASP A 21 -3.77 46.90 33.83
C ASP A 21 -3.23 47.54 35.12
N LEU A 22 -3.97 47.44 36.23
CA LEU A 22 -3.54 47.95 37.54
C LEU A 22 -2.42 47.09 38.15
N ILE A 23 -2.55 45.76 38.08
CA ILE A 23 -1.53 44.82 38.56
C ILE A 23 -0.27 44.96 37.71
N GLU A 24 -0.42 45.13 36.39
CA GLU A 24 0.72 45.33 35.48
C GLU A 24 1.50 46.61 35.82
N ARG A 25 0.78 47.72 36.02
CA ARG A 25 1.39 48.99 36.43
C ARG A 25 2.05 48.91 37.80
N PHE A 26 1.47 48.16 38.75
CA PHE A 26 2.04 47.98 40.08
C PHE A 26 3.40 47.27 40.03
N TYR A 27 3.49 46.16 39.30
CA TYR A 27 4.76 45.43 39.18
C TYR A 27 5.81 46.21 38.38
N LYS A 28 5.42 46.91 37.30
CA LYS A 28 6.34 47.68 36.46
C LYS A 28 6.84 48.97 37.14
N ARG A 29 5.93 49.76 37.75
CA ARG A 29 6.28 51.09 38.29
C ARG A 29 6.67 51.07 39.75
N VAL A 30 6.08 50.19 40.56
CA VAL A 30 6.30 50.20 42.02
C VAL A 30 7.37 49.19 42.41
N LEU A 31 7.32 47.97 41.87
CA LEU A 31 8.29 46.91 42.20
C LEU A 31 9.53 46.92 41.30
N LEU A 32 9.54 47.73 40.24
CA LEU A 32 10.64 47.83 39.25
C LEU A 32 11.08 46.45 38.74
N SER A 33 10.12 45.52 38.63
CA SER A 33 10.37 44.17 38.11
C SER A 33 10.55 44.24 36.60
N GLU A 34 11.54 43.51 36.09
CA GLU A 34 11.74 43.35 34.64
C GLU A 34 10.48 42.76 33.99
N ASP A 35 10.19 43.20 32.78
CA ASP A 35 8.96 42.88 32.06
C ASP A 35 8.82 41.35 31.93
N VAL A 36 7.84 40.76 32.61
CA VAL A 36 7.60 39.30 32.58
C VAL A 36 6.97 38.85 31.27
N ASN A 37 6.56 39.80 30.44
CA ASN A 37 6.30 39.58 29.02
C ASN A 37 7.59 39.50 28.18
N SER A 38 8.78 39.41 28.79
CA SER A 38 10.00 39.06 28.08
C SER A 38 10.08 37.55 27.86
N TYR A 39 10.61 37.13 26.70
CA TYR A 39 10.82 35.72 26.40
C TYR A 39 11.66 35.00 27.48
N SER A 40 12.55 35.72 28.17
CA SER A 40 13.35 35.17 29.27
C SER A 40 12.51 34.70 30.46
N GLY A 41 11.45 35.43 30.82
CA GLY A 41 10.54 35.05 31.90
C GLY A 41 9.76 33.77 31.58
N ILE A 42 9.37 33.59 30.31
CA ILE A 42 8.70 32.37 29.86
C ILE A 42 9.68 31.19 29.83
N LEU A 43 10.92 31.40 29.39
CA LEU A 43 11.96 30.37 29.43
C LEU A 43 12.29 29.93 30.87
N GLU A 44 12.31 30.84 31.84
CA GLU A 44 12.48 30.49 33.25
C GLU A 44 11.30 29.66 33.79
N GLU A 45 10.07 29.97 33.40
CA GLU A 45 8.93 29.13 33.74
C GLU A 45 9.05 27.74 33.10
N LEU A 46 9.46 27.63 31.84
CA LEU A 46 9.72 26.35 31.18
C LEU A 46 10.83 25.56 31.90
N ARG A 47 11.92 26.21 32.35
CA ARG A 47 12.95 25.59 33.21
C ARG A 47 12.34 25.07 34.52
N SER A 48 11.45 25.85 35.15
CA SER A 48 10.76 25.46 36.38
C SER A 48 9.87 24.23 36.18
N TYR A 49 9.11 24.19 35.08
CA TYR A 49 8.29 23.03 34.72
C TYR A 49 9.16 21.80 34.46
N ARG A 50 10.24 21.95 33.69
CA ARG A 50 11.18 20.85 33.47
C ARG A 50 11.68 20.26 34.77
N ASN A 51 12.18 21.09 35.69
CA ASN A 51 12.74 20.64 36.96
C ASN A 51 11.69 20.05 37.92
N LYS A 52 10.45 20.55 37.90
CA LYS A 52 9.35 20.05 38.75
C LYS A 52 8.76 18.74 38.25
N PHE A 53 8.76 18.51 36.94
CA PHE A 53 8.07 17.39 36.31
C PHE A 53 9.02 16.38 35.64
N ILE A 54 10.31 16.34 36.02
CA ILE A 54 11.27 15.34 35.52
C ILE A 54 10.75 13.89 35.70
N TRP A 55 10.05 13.63 36.81
CA TRP A 55 9.58 12.28 37.20
C TRP A 55 8.05 12.20 37.34
N LYS A 56 7.31 13.18 36.81
CA LYS A 56 5.85 13.27 36.91
C LYS A 56 5.25 13.61 35.55
N ARG A 57 3.97 13.29 35.34
CA ARG A 57 3.27 13.63 34.10
C ARG A 57 3.26 15.15 33.93
N CYS A 58 3.93 15.67 32.89
CA CYS A 58 3.92 17.10 32.58
C CYS A 58 2.49 17.57 32.31
N PRO A 59 2.06 18.73 32.83
CA PRO A 59 0.79 19.34 32.47
C PRO A 59 0.90 19.92 31.05
N HIS A 60 0.72 19.05 30.05
CA HIS A 60 0.86 19.36 28.63
C HIS A 60 0.05 20.60 28.21
N ARG A 61 -1.12 20.82 28.82
CA ARG A 61 -1.96 21.99 28.56
C ARG A 61 -1.32 23.31 29.02
N ASP A 62 -0.61 23.31 30.14
CA ASP A 62 0.02 24.54 30.67
C ASP A 62 1.29 24.88 29.88
N VAL A 63 2.03 23.86 29.44
CA VAL A 63 3.20 24.04 28.56
C VAL A 63 2.78 24.58 27.19
N ILE A 64 1.67 24.10 26.61
CA ILE A 64 1.10 24.67 25.37
C ILE A 64 0.82 26.16 25.52
N LYS A 65 0.25 26.59 26.65
CA LYS A 65 -0.03 28.02 26.90
C LYS A 65 1.24 28.86 26.95
N LEU A 66 2.35 28.31 27.46
CA LEU A 66 3.64 29.00 27.47
C LEU A 66 4.20 29.15 26.05
N TYR A 67 4.07 28.13 25.21
CA TYR A 67 4.47 28.24 23.81
C TYR A 67 3.58 29.21 23.02
N GLN A 68 2.27 29.22 23.28
CA GLN A 68 1.35 30.21 22.71
C GLN A 68 1.73 31.63 23.14
N ALA A 69 2.06 31.84 24.41
CA ALA A 69 2.56 33.14 24.88
C ALA A 69 3.87 33.54 24.19
N LEU A 70 4.77 32.60 23.89
CA LEU A 70 5.98 32.85 23.09
C LEU A 70 5.68 33.13 21.61
N GLU A 71 4.57 32.61 21.08
CA GLU A 71 4.09 32.89 19.72
C GLU A 71 3.43 34.27 19.63
N ASP A 72 2.66 34.67 20.65
CA ASP A 72 1.99 35.97 20.69
C ASP A 72 2.96 37.14 20.93
N LEU A 73 4.11 36.89 21.57
CA LEU A 73 5.15 37.91 21.75
C LEU A 73 5.78 38.29 20.42
N ASP A 74 5.95 39.58 20.13
CA ASP A 74 6.63 40.04 18.89
C ASP A 74 8.17 39.95 19.01
N VAL A 75 8.68 38.73 19.27
CA VAL A 75 10.12 38.46 19.32
C VAL A 75 10.67 38.39 17.89
N SER A 76 11.48 39.39 17.52
CA SER A 76 12.08 39.51 16.18
C SER A 76 13.57 39.89 16.25
N GLY A 77 14.30 39.69 15.14
CA GLY A 77 15.73 40.02 15.03
C GLY A 77 16.62 39.29 16.04
N ARG A 78 17.50 40.04 16.72
CA ARG A 78 18.51 39.48 17.64
C ARG A 78 17.93 38.76 18.86
N GLU A 79 16.72 39.09 19.29
CA GLU A 79 16.06 38.41 20.42
C GLU A 79 15.56 37.02 20.01
N ARG A 80 15.07 36.89 18.77
CA ARG A 80 14.69 35.60 18.19
C ARG A 80 15.89 34.67 18.06
N GLU A 81 17.03 35.20 17.59
CA GLU A 81 18.28 34.42 17.48
C GLU A 81 18.75 33.87 18.83
N ARG A 82 18.72 34.70 19.89
CA ARG A 82 19.06 34.24 21.26
C ARG A 82 18.10 33.19 21.77
N MET A 83 16.80 33.36 21.53
CA MET A 83 15.79 32.36 21.89
C MET A 83 16.09 31.02 21.19
N ILE A 84 16.36 31.01 19.89
CA ILE A 84 16.73 29.79 19.15
C ILE A 84 18.00 29.15 19.72
N GLU A 85 19.00 29.95 20.09
CA GLU A 85 20.23 29.46 20.69
C GLU A 85 19.98 28.79 22.06
N GLU A 86 19.10 29.37 22.89
CA GLU A 86 18.69 28.76 24.17
C GLU A 86 17.90 27.46 23.97
N PHE A 87 16.99 27.41 23.00
CA PHE A 87 16.26 26.18 22.64
C PHE A 87 17.14 25.08 22.03
N ASN A 88 18.31 25.45 21.48
CA ASN A 88 19.32 24.50 21.04
C ASN A 88 20.18 23.96 22.20
N LYS A 89 20.53 24.82 23.16
CA LYS A 89 21.35 24.46 24.34
C LYS A 89 20.56 23.67 25.38
N GLU A 90 19.29 24.00 25.56
CA GLU A 90 18.44 23.43 26.60
C GLU A 90 17.22 22.69 26.05
N ALA A 91 16.81 21.65 26.77
CA ALA A 91 15.65 20.85 26.40
C ALA A 91 14.35 21.55 26.87
N PHE A 92 13.78 22.39 26.01
CA PHE A 92 12.53 23.13 26.30
C PHE A 92 11.29 22.53 25.66
N ILE A 93 11.42 21.55 24.75
CA ILE A 93 10.30 20.96 24.02
C ILE A 93 9.86 19.69 24.73
N VAL A 94 8.62 19.66 25.22
CA VAL A 94 8.02 18.45 25.80
C VAL A 94 7.52 17.56 24.68
N TYR A 95 7.84 16.28 24.72
CA TYR A 95 7.27 15.29 23.81
C TYR A 95 7.01 13.95 24.50
N ILE A 96 6.08 13.18 23.96
CA ILE A 96 5.87 11.78 24.37
C ILE A 96 6.61 10.88 23.37
N PRO A 97 7.57 10.03 23.81
CA PRO A 97 8.24 9.11 22.93
C PRO A 97 7.24 8.16 22.22
N PRO A 98 7.32 8.00 20.90
CA PRO A 98 6.34 7.25 20.12
C PRO A 98 6.25 5.75 20.50
N ASP A 99 7.29 5.21 21.12
CA ASP A 99 7.44 3.77 21.40
C ASP A 99 7.05 3.42 22.83
N ARG A 100 6.74 4.42 23.66
CA ARG A 100 6.47 4.27 25.09
C ARG A 100 5.33 5.18 25.54
N LYS A 101 4.14 4.94 25.00
CA LYS A 101 2.90 5.69 25.33
C LYS A 101 2.53 5.74 26.82
N TRP A 102 3.14 4.87 27.63
CA TRP A 102 2.92 4.75 29.07
C TRP A 102 4.02 5.42 29.93
N GLU A 103 5.08 5.94 29.32
CA GLU A 103 6.15 6.66 30.04
C GLU A 103 5.83 8.15 30.23
N PRO A 104 6.48 8.81 31.22
CA PRO A 104 6.36 10.25 31.42
C PRO A 104 6.79 11.02 30.16
N SER A 105 6.23 12.21 29.99
CA SER A 105 6.64 13.15 28.94
C SER A 105 8.14 13.46 29.07
N THR A 106 8.88 13.35 27.97
CA THR A 106 10.32 13.62 27.90
C THR A 106 10.55 15.04 27.40
N TRP A 107 11.67 15.65 27.80
CA TRP A 107 12.11 16.96 27.31
C TRP A 107 13.20 16.77 26.26
N GLY A 108 13.10 17.45 25.11
CA GLY A 108 14.07 17.38 24.02
C GLY A 108 14.53 18.75 23.53
N THR A 109 15.66 18.76 22.83
CA THR A 109 16.25 19.94 22.17
C THR A 109 15.81 20.03 20.72
N LEU A 110 15.89 21.22 20.11
CA LEU A 110 15.54 21.45 18.70
C LEU A 110 16.23 20.46 17.74
N ASN A 111 17.51 20.13 18.00
CA ASN A 111 18.30 19.24 17.15
C ASN A 111 17.71 17.82 16.99
N HIS A 112 16.84 17.39 17.89
CA HIS A 112 16.20 16.07 17.83
C HIS A 112 14.76 16.13 17.27
N MET A 113 14.24 17.33 17.00
CA MET A 113 12.86 17.56 16.58
C MET A 113 12.76 17.78 15.08
N VAL A 114 11.63 17.35 14.51
CA VAL A 114 11.25 17.58 13.12
C VAL A 114 9.75 17.81 13.02
N TRP A 115 9.32 18.57 12.02
CA TRP A 115 7.91 18.66 11.66
C TRP A 115 7.64 17.76 10.45
N SER A 116 7.14 16.54 10.68
CA SER A 116 7.03 15.50 9.65
C SER A 116 5.60 15.00 9.39
N HIS A 117 4.58 15.76 9.79
CA HIS A 117 3.15 15.48 9.54
C HIS A 117 2.70 14.04 9.89
N GLY A 118 3.27 13.44 10.94
CA GLY A 118 2.96 12.08 11.38
C GLY A 118 3.92 10.98 10.89
N VAL A 119 4.92 11.31 10.08
CA VAL A 119 5.91 10.33 9.62
C VAL A 119 6.98 10.12 10.69
N LYS A 120 7.07 8.89 11.22
CA LYS A 120 8.12 8.52 12.18
C LYS A 120 9.48 8.37 11.48
N LEU A 121 10.45 9.19 11.87
CA LEU A 121 11.81 9.11 11.35
C LEU A 121 12.75 8.48 12.39
N PRO A 122 13.76 7.69 11.96
CA PRO A 122 14.75 7.16 12.88
C PRO A 122 15.51 8.31 13.56
N ARG A 123 15.67 8.23 14.89
CA ARG A 123 16.46 9.17 15.71
C ARG A 123 15.94 10.63 15.74
N LYS A 124 14.78 10.91 15.15
CA LYS A 124 14.12 12.23 15.16
C LYS A 124 12.70 12.10 15.69
N VAL A 125 12.24 13.09 16.45
CA VAL A 125 10.92 13.13 17.06
C VAL A 125 10.03 14.06 16.25
N ASP A 126 8.91 13.52 15.77
CA ASP A 126 7.87 14.33 15.14
C ASP A 126 7.02 15.04 16.19
N ILE A 127 7.01 16.37 16.13
CA ILE A 127 6.22 17.22 17.02
C ILE A 127 4.83 17.55 16.46
N SER A 128 4.59 17.31 15.16
CA SER A 128 3.36 17.71 14.48
C SER A 128 2.11 17.00 15.02
N GLN A 129 2.24 15.74 15.46
CA GLN A 129 1.13 15.01 16.09
C GLN A 129 0.78 15.52 17.49
N GLN A 130 1.74 16.09 18.21
CA GLN A 130 1.56 16.51 19.61
C GLN A 130 1.15 17.98 19.72
N TYR A 131 1.57 18.80 18.75
CA TYR A 131 1.29 20.22 18.70
C TYR A 131 0.79 20.67 17.33
N PRO A 132 -0.33 20.12 16.82
CA PRO A 132 -0.80 20.40 15.46
C PRO A 132 -1.12 21.89 15.22
N THR A 133 -1.52 22.62 16.26
CA THR A 133 -1.85 24.05 16.18
C THR A 133 -0.64 24.98 16.21
N MET A 134 0.57 24.46 16.46
CA MET A 134 1.77 25.29 16.67
C MET A 134 2.75 25.26 15.48
N LYS A 135 2.24 25.03 14.26
CA LYS A 135 3.08 24.97 13.06
C LYS A 135 3.89 26.23 12.85
N SER A 136 3.26 27.40 12.96
CA SER A 136 3.89 28.72 12.80
C SER A 136 5.00 28.94 13.83
N PHE A 137 4.73 28.69 15.11
CA PHE A 137 5.75 28.78 16.15
C PHE A 137 6.94 27.82 15.91
N SER A 138 6.66 26.55 15.65
CA SER A 138 7.71 25.53 15.50
C SER A 138 8.55 25.72 14.24
N VAL A 139 7.91 25.91 13.08
CA VAL A 139 8.62 26.01 11.81
C VAL A 139 9.12 27.43 11.57
N SER A 140 8.25 28.44 11.67
CA SER A 140 8.61 29.81 11.30
C SER A 140 9.43 30.53 12.38
N ARG A 141 9.12 30.28 13.67
CA ARG A 141 9.77 31.01 14.76
C ARG A 141 10.98 30.31 15.36
N LEU A 142 10.91 29.00 15.59
CA LEU A 142 12.02 28.20 16.14
C LEU A 142 12.93 27.57 15.09
N GLU A 143 12.62 27.75 13.80
CA GLU A 143 13.36 27.17 12.67
C GLU A 143 13.50 25.64 12.75
N ILE A 144 12.51 24.97 13.34
CA ILE A 144 12.46 23.51 13.30
C ILE A 144 12.31 23.12 11.84
N PRO A 145 13.16 22.23 11.31
CA PRO A 145 13.06 21.81 9.93
C PRO A 145 11.66 21.24 9.65
N GLU A 146 10.90 21.94 8.80
CA GLU A 146 9.72 21.37 8.15
C GLU A 146 10.25 20.44 7.08
N LEU A 147 10.03 19.13 7.26
CA LEU A 147 10.39 18.21 6.19
C LEU A 147 9.36 18.35 5.08
N THR A 148 9.80 18.93 3.96
CA THR A 148 9.17 18.73 2.67
C THR A 148 9.13 17.23 2.37
N MET A 149 8.12 16.76 1.63
CA MET A 149 8.00 15.34 1.29
C MET A 149 9.28 14.81 0.61
N GLU A 150 9.93 15.64 -0.19
CA GLU A 150 11.25 15.40 -0.80
C GLU A 150 12.36 15.21 0.25
N ALA A 151 12.41 16.04 1.30
CA ALA A 151 13.37 15.89 2.39
C ALA A 151 13.11 14.62 3.22
N VAL A 152 11.84 14.25 3.43
CA VAL A 152 11.49 12.98 4.10
C VAL A 152 11.97 11.81 3.26
N GLN A 153 11.70 11.83 1.95
CA GLN A 153 12.18 10.83 1.01
C GLN A 153 13.70 10.70 1.08
N GLN A 154 14.44 11.80 1.00
CA GLN A 154 15.90 11.74 1.02
C GLN A 154 16.46 11.20 2.34
N GLN A 155 15.92 11.62 3.49
CA GLN A 155 16.35 11.06 4.76
C GLN A 155 16.03 9.57 4.88
N ILE A 156 14.86 9.14 4.41
CA ILE A 156 14.49 7.72 4.36
C ILE A 156 15.48 6.95 3.47
N LEU A 157 15.84 7.49 2.31
CA LEU A 157 16.79 6.89 1.37
C LEU A 157 18.19 6.76 1.97
N ASP A 158 18.66 7.80 2.63
CA ASP A 158 20.00 7.83 3.22
C ASP A 158 20.13 6.86 4.39
N VAL A 159 19.09 6.72 5.23
CA VAL A 159 19.10 5.72 6.31
C VAL A 159 18.90 4.32 5.76
N ALA A 160 18.03 4.12 4.76
CA ALA A 160 17.75 2.80 4.19
C ALA A 160 18.97 2.19 3.46
N ALA A 161 19.92 3.00 3.02
CA ALA A 161 21.15 2.52 2.38
C ALA A 161 22.00 1.63 3.31
N ASP A 162 22.07 1.99 4.60
CA ASP A 162 22.94 1.32 5.58
C ASP A 162 22.18 0.54 6.68
N ALA A 163 20.85 0.69 6.74
CA ALA A 163 20.02 0.05 7.76
C ALA A 163 20.01 -1.49 7.64
N PRO A 164 19.61 -2.24 8.68
CA PRO A 164 19.18 -3.64 8.57
C PRO A 164 17.90 -3.80 7.73
N ALA A 165 17.57 -5.03 7.31
CA ALA A 165 16.42 -5.30 6.43
C ALA A 165 15.06 -4.97 7.07
N ASP A 166 14.90 -5.19 8.38
CA ASP A 166 13.70 -4.88 9.16
C ASP A 166 13.49 -3.37 9.35
N GLU A 167 14.57 -2.63 9.61
CA GLU A 167 14.53 -1.17 9.65
C GLU A 167 14.24 -0.60 8.25
N THR A 168 14.84 -1.17 7.20
CA THR A 168 14.53 -0.83 5.80
C THR A 168 13.05 -1.04 5.49
N PHE A 169 12.46 -2.15 5.94
CA PHE A 169 11.03 -2.41 5.76
C PHE A 169 10.16 -1.34 6.45
N THR A 170 10.52 -0.92 7.66
CA THR A 170 9.81 0.13 8.40
C THR A 170 9.85 1.47 7.65
N LEU A 171 11.03 1.82 7.15
CA LEU A 171 11.27 3.01 6.34
C LEU A 171 10.46 3.00 5.03
N LEU A 172 10.50 1.89 4.27
CA LEU A 172 9.70 1.72 3.06
C LEU A 172 8.19 1.70 3.35
N SER A 173 7.77 1.21 4.52
CA SER A 173 6.36 1.25 4.94
C SER A 173 5.87 2.68 5.17
N HIS A 174 6.69 3.55 5.75
CA HIS A 174 6.34 4.97 5.89
C HIS A 174 6.24 5.64 4.52
N LEU A 175 7.18 5.35 3.62
CA LEU A 175 7.11 5.83 2.24
C LEU A 175 5.87 5.33 1.50
N ASN A 176 5.48 4.07 1.71
CA ASN A 176 4.24 3.52 1.16
C ASN A 176 3.00 4.31 1.61
N ILE A 177 2.93 4.70 2.89
CA ILE A 177 1.84 5.55 3.41
C ILE A 177 1.87 6.94 2.78
N MET A 178 3.05 7.54 2.61
CA MET A 178 3.18 8.84 1.95
C MET A 178 2.71 8.78 0.49
N ILE A 179 3.12 7.75 -0.26
CA ILE A 179 2.71 7.55 -1.65
C ILE A 179 1.18 7.38 -1.77
N GLN A 180 0.54 6.66 -0.83
CA GLN A 180 -0.92 6.49 -0.88
C GLN A 180 -1.69 7.81 -0.80
N ASN A 181 -1.13 8.82 -0.13
CA ASN A 181 -1.79 10.11 0.10
C ASN A 181 -1.26 11.23 -0.80
N PHE A 182 -0.01 11.13 -1.26
CA PHE A 182 0.74 12.24 -1.87
C PHE A 182 1.61 11.80 -3.07
N ALA A 183 1.24 10.74 -3.80
CA ALA A 183 2.03 10.19 -4.90
C ALA A 183 2.48 11.23 -5.96
N GLU A 184 1.67 12.26 -6.22
CA GLU A 184 1.94 13.29 -7.24
C GLU A 184 3.05 14.28 -6.83
N LEU A 185 3.40 14.32 -5.54
CA LEU A 185 4.37 15.26 -4.97
C LEU A 185 5.76 14.63 -4.75
N ILE A 186 5.97 13.40 -5.21
CA ILE A 186 7.15 12.58 -4.92
C ILE A 186 7.75 12.09 -6.24
N ASP A 187 9.06 12.30 -6.45
CA ASP A 187 9.76 11.81 -7.63
C ASP A 187 10.28 10.36 -7.41
N PRO A 188 9.87 9.38 -8.24
CA PRO A 188 10.35 8.00 -8.15
C PRO A 188 11.81 7.80 -8.58
N SER A 189 12.42 8.76 -9.30
CA SER A 189 13.73 8.58 -9.94
C SER A 189 14.86 8.20 -8.97
N GLU A 190 14.85 8.78 -7.77
CA GLU A 190 15.86 8.51 -6.75
C GLU A 190 15.72 7.11 -6.14
N LEU A 191 14.48 6.66 -5.91
CA LEU A 191 14.22 5.31 -5.41
C LEU A 191 14.59 4.23 -6.43
N ILE A 192 14.36 4.53 -7.71
CA ILE A 192 14.68 3.60 -8.80
C ILE A 192 16.18 3.39 -8.93
N SER A 193 16.98 4.44 -8.69
CA SER A 193 18.43 4.44 -8.89
C SER A 193 19.24 4.02 -7.66
N LYS A 194 18.79 4.32 -6.44
CA LYS A 194 19.54 3.99 -5.21
C LYS A 194 19.44 2.50 -4.84
N PRO A 195 20.51 1.87 -4.31
CA PRO A 195 20.52 0.48 -3.88
C PRO A 195 19.92 0.32 -2.48
N ILE A 196 18.59 0.40 -2.37
CA ILE A 196 17.88 0.35 -1.08
C ILE A 196 17.15 -0.97 -0.83
N PHE A 197 16.93 -1.80 -1.87
CA PHE A 197 16.12 -3.01 -1.74
C PHE A 197 17.00 -4.18 -1.29
N PRO A 198 16.73 -4.77 -0.11
CA PRO A 198 17.48 -5.91 0.36
C PRO A 198 17.03 -7.17 -0.40
N ILE A 199 17.98 -7.92 -0.95
CA ILE A 199 17.77 -9.20 -1.63
C ILE A 199 18.56 -10.30 -0.93
N LEU A 200 18.01 -11.50 -0.95
CA LEU A 200 18.69 -12.75 -0.60
C LEU A 200 19.21 -13.38 -1.89
N THR A 201 20.51 -13.60 -1.96
CA THR A 201 21.14 -14.34 -3.06
C THR A 201 20.93 -15.86 -2.88
N PRO A 202 21.17 -16.67 -3.93
CA PRO A 202 21.16 -18.13 -3.82
C PRO A 202 22.14 -18.69 -2.77
N SER A 203 23.21 -17.94 -2.46
CA SER A 203 24.18 -18.28 -1.41
C SER A 203 23.69 -17.95 0.01
N GLY A 204 22.51 -17.34 0.15
CA GLY A 204 21.96 -16.86 1.42
C GLY A 204 22.54 -15.53 1.89
N GLU A 205 23.30 -14.83 1.04
CA GLU A 205 23.89 -13.52 1.36
C GLU A 205 22.85 -12.40 1.19
N LEU A 206 22.80 -11.47 2.13
CA LEU A 206 21.96 -10.28 2.03
C LEU A 206 22.71 -9.19 1.25
N LYS A 207 22.17 -8.77 0.09
CA LYS A 207 22.71 -7.67 -0.72
C LYS A 207 21.68 -6.58 -0.90
N ARG A 208 22.12 -5.36 -1.19
CA ARG A 208 21.24 -4.24 -1.53
C ARG A 208 21.34 -3.91 -3.00
N VAL A 209 20.20 -3.75 -3.64
CA VAL A 209 20.10 -3.49 -5.09
C VAL A 209 19.08 -2.40 -5.37
N CYS A 210 19.16 -1.83 -6.58
CA CYS A 210 18.20 -0.84 -7.06
C CYS A 210 17.04 -1.52 -7.81
N CYS A 211 15.99 -0.75 -8.14
CA CYS A 211 14.82 -1.28 -8.85
C CYS A 211 15.18 -1.89 -10.21
N ALA A 212 16.22 -1.39 -10.87
CA ALA A 212 16.64 -1.85 -12.19
C ALA A 212 17.28 -3.26 -12.16
N THR A 213 17.77 -3.72 -11.01
CA THR A 213 18.41 -5.04 -10.89
C THR A 213 17.39 -6.17 -10.98
N ASP A 214 17.80 -7.30 -11.57
CA ASP A 214 16.95 -8.49 -11.67
C ASP A 214 16.89 -9.25 -10.33
N PHE A 215 15.72 -9.22 -9.70
CA PHE A 215 15.35 -9.97 -8.51
C PHE A 215 13.84 -10.21 -8.49
N PHE A 216 13.39 -11.27 -7.83
CA PHE A 216 11.97 -11.61 -7.74
C PHE A 216 11.34 -11.12 -6.44
N ILE A 217 10.10 -10.67 -6.51
CA ILE A 217 9.29 -10.27 -5.36
C ILE A 217 8.47 -11.47 -4.89
N VAL A 218 8.60 -11.81 -3.61
CA VAL A 218 8.02 -13.01 -3.03
C VAL A 218 6.55 -12.80 -2.66
N ASP A 219 5.64 -13.31 -3.50
CA ASP A 219 4.19 -13.28 -3.32
C ASP A 219 3.56 -14.68 -3.12
N ASP A 220 4.22 -15.75 -3.59
CA ASP A 220 3.81 -17.13 -3.32
C ASP A 220 4.90 -17.89 -2.54
N MET A 221 4.54 -18.34 -1.35
CA MET A 221 5.45 -19.03 -0.45
C MET A 221 5.83 -20.45 -0.87
N ARG A 222 5.01 -21.11 -1.70
CA ARG A 222 5.34 -22.40 -2.29
C ARG A 222 6.44 -22.24 -3.34
N LEU A 223 6.31 -21.21 -4.18
CA LEU A 223 7.31 -20.86 -5.19
C LEU A 223 8.61 -20.39 -4.53
N PHE A 224 8.53 -19.58 -3.48
CA PHE A 224 9.73 -19.16 -2.73
C PHE A 224 10.53 -20.34 -2.20
N LYS A 225 9.88 -21.31 -1.53
CA LYS A 225 10.55 -22.51 -1.02
C LYS A 225 11.24 -23.31 -2.12
N SER A 226 10.72 -23.21 -3.35
CA SER A 226 11.19 -23.95 -4.53
C SER A 226 12.37 -23.26 -5.24
N PHE A 227 12.43 -21.92 -5.19
CA PHE A 227 13.40 -21.11 -5.96
C PHE A 227 14.39 -20.29 -5.12
N ARG A 228 14.25 -20.26 -3.79
CA ARG A 228 15.14 -19.47 -2.90
C ARG A 228 16.63 -19.76 -3.07
N ASP A 229 16.99 -20.99 -3.46
CA ASP A 229 18.37 -21.44 -3.59
C ASP A 229 18.87 -21.33 -5.05
N LYS A 230 18.09 -20.70 -5.94
CA LYS A 230 18.35 -20.63 -7.40
C LYS A 230 18.47 -19.20 -7.93
N ASP A 231 17.71 -18.26 -7.40
CA ASP A 231 17.68 -16.87 -7.87
C ASP A 231 17.60 -15.84 -6.74
N ASN A 232 17.89 -14.59 -7.07
CA ASN A 232 17.80 -13.47 -6.14
C ASN A 232 16.34 -13.16 -5.78
N MET A 233 16.04 -13.10 -4.49
CA MET A 233 14.70 -12.84 -3.97
C MET A 233 14.70 -11.60 -3.09
N LEU A 234 13.66 -10.77 -3.15
CA LEU A 234 13.48 -9.67 -2.20
C LEU A 234 13.43 -10.24 -0.78
N ALA A 235 14.23 -9.68 0.12
CA ALA A 235 14.42 -10.16 1.50
C ALA A 235 13.27 -9.76 2.43
N PHE A 236 12.02 -9.81 1.94
CA PHE A 236 10.81 -9.52 2.68
C PHE A 236 9.87 -10.73 2.66
N THR A 237 9.12 -10.91 3.74
CA THR A 237 8.05 -11.91 3.81
C THR A 237 6.87 -11.52 2.92
N CYS A 238 6.03 -12.50 2.53
CA CYS A 238 4.81 -12.20 1.76
C CYS A 238 3.91 -11.15 2.45
N SER A 239 3.80 -11.20 3.78
CA SER A 239 3.01 -10.22 4.54
C SER A 239 3.59 -8.80 4.43
N GLN A 240 4.92 -8.67 4.47
CA GLN A 240 5.60 -7.40 4.28
C GLN A 240 5.43 -6.89 2.85
N VAL A 241 5.57 -7.75 1.85
CA VAL A 241 5.33 -7.42 0.44
C VAL A 241 3.91 -6.89 0.23
N MET A 242 2.89 -7.54 0.80
CA MET A 242 1.50 -7.07 0.74
C MET A 242 1.32 -5.68 1.35
N ARG A 243 2.01 -5.37 2.45
CA ARG A 243 1.97 -4.04 3.08
C ARG A 243 2.64 -2.94 2.25
N LEU A 244 3.49 -3.32 1.29
CA LEU A 244 4.20 -2.42 0.39
C LEU A 244 3.58 -2.37 -1.01
N GLU A 245 2.37 -2.91 -1.20
CA GLU A 245 1.75 -3.02 -2.52
C GLU A 245 1.68 -1.69 -3.27
N SER A 246 1.32 -0.59 -2.58
CA SER A 246 1.19 0.73 -3.21
C SER A 246 2.56 1.24 -3.70
N LEU A 247 3.60 1.07 -2.89
CA LEU A 247 4.99 1.39 -3.25
C LEU A 247 5.48 0.53 -4.41
N ILE A 248 5.28 -0.79 -4.38
CA ILE A 248 5.70 -1.72 -5.44
C ILE A 248 5.03 -1.37 -6.77
N ARG A 249 3.73 -1.03 -6.73
CA ARG A 249 2.97 -0.59 -7.90
C ARG A 249 3.48 0.76 -8.42
N TRP A 250 3.69 1.72 -7.52
CA TRP A 250 4.19 3.05 -7.85
C TRP A 250 5.59 3.01 -8.49
N LEU A 251 6.47 2.14 -8.03
CA LEU A 251 7.80 1.90 -8.60
C LEU A 251 7.79 1.07 -9.89
N GLY A 252 6.61 0.64 -10.38
CA GLY A 252 6.51 -0.19 -11.59
C GLY A 252 7.09 -1.60 -11.44
N MET A 253 7.30 -2.08 -10.21
CA MET A 253 7.94 -3.37 -9.96
C MET A 253 6.98 -4.57 -10.00
N GLY A 254 5.69 -4.37 -10.32
CA GLY A 254 4.69 -5.44 -10.35
C GLY A 254 5.05 -6.61 -11.28
N LYS A 255 5.84 -6.37 -12.34
CA LYS A 255 6.32 -7.46 -13.22
C LYS A 255 7.34 -8.39 -12.56
N LYS A 256 7.94 -8.01 -11.43
CA LYS A 256 8.93 -8.81 -10.69
C LYS A 256 8.30 -9.83 -9.74
N TYR A 257 6.97 -9.86 -9.57
CA TYR A 257 6.31 -10.85 -8.73
C TYR A 257 6.66 -12.28 -9.17
N LEU A 258 6.99 -13.13 -8.22
CA LEU A 258 7.44 -14.50 -8.47
C LEU A 258 6.36 -15.32 -9.19
N SER A 259 5.10 -15.17 -8.77
CA SER A 259 3.95 -15.81 -9.43
C SER A 259 3.80 -15.47 -10.92
N ARG A 260 4.24 -14.28 -11.34
CA ARG A 260 4.15 -13.78 -12.73
C ARG A 260 5.28 -14.26 -13.63
N ASN A 261 6.38 -14.71 -13.04
CA ASN A 261 7.59 -15.11 -13.78
C ASN A 261 7.77 -16.63 -13.82
N VAL A 262 6.67 -17.37 -13.68
CA VAL A 262 6.67 -18.81 -13.60
C VAL A 262 5.92 -19.40 -14.81
N GLU A 263 6.57 -20.31 -15.51
CA GLU A 263 5.97 -21.19 -16.52
C GLU A 263 5.73 -22.56 -15.89
N HIS A 264 4.48 -23.02 -15.92
CA HIS A 264 4.12 -24.37 -15.52
C HIS A 264 4.09 -25.29 -16.73
N ARG A 265 4.96 -26.31 -16.76
CA ARG A 265 4.89 -27.43 -17.71
C ARG A 265 4.32 -28.66 -17.01
N VAL A 266 3.61 -29.51 -17.74
CA VAL A 266 3.01 -30.72 -17.18
C VAL A 266 3.62 -31.93 -17.87
N GLU A 267 4.24 -32.80 -17.10
CA GLU A 267 4.55 -34.14 -17.58
C GLU A 267 3.38 -35.05 -17.20
N THR A 268 2.55 -35.42 -18.17
CA THR A 268 1.52 -36.45 -17.95
C THR A 268 2.15 -37.81 -18.24
N PRO A 269 2.12 -38.79 -17.32
CA PRO A 269 2.59 -40.13 -17.63
C PRO A 269 1.70 -40.73 -18.74
N LEU A 270 2.32 -41.15 -19.84
CA LEU A 270 1.68 -41.68 -21.05
C LEU A 270 0.80 -42.93 -20.82
N ASN A 271 0.85 -43.56 -19.64
CA ASN A 271 0.41 -44.95 -19.45
C ASN A 271 -0.83 -45.17 -18.56
N LYS A 272 -1.52 -44.12 -18.08
CA LYS A 272 -2.80 -44.29 -17.36
C LYS A 272 -3.86 -43.35 -17.90
N SER A 273 -5.03 -43.90 -18.25
CA SER A 273 -6.20 -43.12 -18.62
C SER A 273 -6.66 -42.30 -17.40
N PRO A 274 -6.68 -40.96 -17.48
CA PRO A 274 -7.15 -40.13 -16.37
C PRO A 274 -8.63 -40.41 -16.07
N ARG A 275 -9.03 -40.48 -14.80
CA ARG A 275 -10.44 -40.64 -14.42
C ARG A 275 -11.19 -39.32 -14.65
N GLU A 276 -12.31 -39.37 -15.36
CA GLU A 276 -13.18 -38.19 -15.54
C GLU A 276 -14.03 -37.96 -14.28
N ILE A 277 -14.07 -36.72 -13.81
CA ILE A 277 -14.94 -36.26 -12.72
C ILE A 277 -16.03 -35.39 -13.33
N ASP A 278 -17.23 -35.51 -12.77
CA ASP A 278 -18.32 -34.59 -13.09
C ASP A 278 -17.94 -33.15 -12.75
N TRP A 279 -18.15 -32.25 -13.71
CA TRP A 279 -17.80 -30.84 -13.59
C TRP A 279 -18.91 -29.99 -14.18
N ASP A 280 -19.56 -29.23 -13.33
CA ASP A 280 -20.76 -28.44 -13.65
C ASP A 280 -20.47 -27.15 -14.44
N ILE A 281 -19.24 -26.98 -14.93
CA ILE A 281 -18.83 -25.78 -15.67
C ILE A 281 -19.66 -25.57 -16.94
N GLY A 282 -20.12 -26.65 -17.58
CA GLY A 282 -20.93 -26.54 -18.80
C GLY A 282 -22.28 -25.87 -18.54
N GLN A 283 -22.85 -26.07 -17.34
CA GLN A 283 -24.09 -25.42 -16.90
C GLN A 283 -23.84 -23.96 -16.51
N LYS A 284 -22.64 -23.66 -16.00
CA LYS A 284 -22.20 -22.31 -15.60
C LYS A 284 -21.54 -21.50 -16.72
N ALA A 285 -21.43 -22.05 -17.92
CA ALA A 285 -20.65 -21.49 -19.02
C ALA A 285 -21.04 -20.05 -19.40
N GLU A 286 -22.35 -19.75 -19.37
CA GLU A 286 -22.87 -18.43 -19.68
C GLU A 286 -22.46 -17.39 -18.62
N ALA A 287 -22.59 -17.74 -17.34
CA ALA A 287 -22.17 -16.91 -16.21
C ALA A 287 -20.65 -16.65 -16.25
N LEU A 288 -19.84 -17.67 -16.53
CA LEU A 288 -18.38 -17.54 -16.63
C LEU A 288 -17.94 -16.63 -17.78
N LEU A 289 -18.64 -16.67 -18.93
CA LEU A 289 -18.40 -15.73 -20.03
C LEU A 289 -18.78 -14.30 -19.66
N ARG A 290 -19.74 -14.09 -18.75
CA ARG A 290 -20.09 -12.75 -18.25
C ARG A 290 -19.00 -12.21 -17.31
N CYS A 291 -18.44 -13.06 -16.43
CA CYS A 291 -17.26 -12.69 -15.62
C CYS A 291 -16.11 -12.18 -16.50
N ALA A 292 -15.82 -12.89 -17.59
CA ALA A 292 -14.79 -12.51 -18.56
C ALA A 292 -15.06 -11.18 -19.29
N ARG A 293 -16.33 -10.87 -19.54
CA ARG A 293 -16.73 -9.64 -20.24
C ARG A 293 -16.50 -8.38 -19.44
N ILE A 294 -16.74 -8.43 -18.13
CA ILE A 294 -16.51 -7.28 -17.25
C ILE A 294 -15.04 -6.97 -17.12
N THR A 295 -14.19 -7.99 -17.02
CA THR A 295 -12.73 -7.77 -17.02
C THR A 295 -12.20 -7.39 -18.40
N ALA A 296 -12.81 -7.87 -19.49
CA ALA A 296 -12.50 -7.44 -20.85
C ALA A 296 -13.06 -6.05 -21.19
N TYR A 297 -13.98 -5.50 -20.39
CA TYR A 297 -14.38 -4.09 -20.48
C TYR A 297 -13.17 -3.18 -20.18
N PHE A 298 -12.29 -3.63 -19.28
CA PHE A 298 -11.00 -2.98 -18.99
C PHE A 298 -9.89 -3.29 -20.02
N TRP A 299 -10.02 -4.33 -20.85
CA TRP A 299 -9.04 -4.72 -21.88
C TRP A 299 -9.74 -5.04 -23.21
N SER A 300 -9.95 -3.99 -24.00
CA SER A 300 -10.84 -3.97 -25.17
C SER A 300 -10.57 -5.02 -26.29
N ARG A 301 -11.67 -5.37 -26.99
CA ARG A 301 -11.85 -5.90 -28.37
C ARG A 301 -11.97 -7.41 -28.64
N GLY A 302 -11.54 -8.32 -27.78
CA GLY A 302 -11.49 -9.77 -28.11
C GLY A 302 -12.85 -10.50 -28.20
N THR A 303 -13.79 -10.18 -27.31
CA THR A 303 -15.04 -10.95 -27.09
C THR A 303 -16.29 -10.34 -27.73
N ARG A 304 -16.13 -9.27 -28.54
CA ARG A 304 -17.27 -8.60 -29.20
C ARG A 304 -17.84 -9.40 -30.38
N SER A 305 -17.05 -10.28 -30.99
CA SER A 305 -17.56 -11.13 -32.09
C SER A 305 -18.46 -12.24 -31.55
N ILE A 306 -19.71 -12.27 -32.02
CA ILE A 306 -20.70 -13.31 -31.71
C ILE A 306 -20.14 -14.71 -32.00
N SER A 307 -19.37 -14.85 -33.09
CA SER A 307 -18.76 -16.12 -33.47
C SER A 307 -17.72 -16.61 -32.46
N LYS A 308 -16.83 -15.73 -31.98
CA LYS A 308 -15.83 -16.07 -30.95
C LYS A 308 -16.49 -16.39 -29.61
N ARG A 309 -17.55 -15.66 -29.25
CA ARG A 309 -18.35 -15.95 -28.05
C ARG A 309 -18.98 -17.34 -28.11
N ASN A 310 -19.62 -17.69 -29.23
CA ASN A 310 -20.24 -19.00 -29.41
C ASN A 310 -19.21 -20.14 -29.40
N GLN A 311 -18.04 -19.91 -29.98
CA GLN A 311 -16.92 -20.86 -29.92
C GLN A 311 -16.47 -21.10 -28.47
N MET A 312 -16.26 -20.02 -27.71
CA MET A 312 -15.82 -20.12 -26.31
C MET A 312 -16.88 -20.75 -25.41
N LEU A 313 -18.16 -20.46 -25.67
CA LEU A 313 -19.30 -21.12 -25.02
C LEU A 313 -19.33 -22.62 -25.33
N GLY A 314 -19.03 -23.01 -26.58
CA GLY A 314 -18.89 -24.41 -26.98
C GLY A 314 -17.80 -25.13 -26.19
N PHE A 315 -16.64 -24.49 -26.04
CA PHE A 315 -15.51 -25.04 -25.29
C PHE A 315 -15.81 -25.22 -23.80
N LEU A 316 -16.53 -24.28 -23.18
CA LEU A 316 -16.96 -24.37 -21.78
C LEU A 316 -18.06 -25.43 -21.58
N ARG A 317 -19.01 -25.54 -22.51
CA ARG A 317 -20.09 -26.56 -22.46
C ARG A 317 -19.55 -27.98 -22.62
N ALA A 318 -18.50 -28.15 -23.41
CA ALA A 318 -17.83 -29.43 -23.62
C ALA A 318 -16.70 -29.70 -22.60
N ALA A 319 -16.51 -28.81 -21.62
CA ALA A 319 -15.38 -28.89 -20.72
C ALA A 319 -15.48 -30.08 -19.76
N LYS A 320 -14.34 -30.70 -19.46
CA LYS A 320 -14.23 -31.92 -18.65
C LYS A 320 -13.16 -31.77 -17.59
N MET A 321 -13.37 -32.36 -16.42
CA MET A 321 -12.35 -32.45 -15.39
C MET A 321 -11.78 -33.87 -15.32
N LYS A 322 -10.45 -33.98 -15.23
CA LYS A 322 -9.74 -35.25 -15.18
C LYS A 322 -8.81 -35.33 -13.99
N GLU A 323 -8.89 -36.42 -13.22
CA GLU A 323 -7.96 -36.73 -12.14
C GLU A 323 -6.68 -37.34 -12.68
N VAL A 324 -5.55 -36.89 -12.15
CA VAL A 324 -4.23 -37.43 -12.47
C VAL A 324 -3.55 -37.86 -11.17
N GLU A 325 -3.09 -39.11 -11.12
CA GLU A 325 -2.40 -39.69 -9.94
C GLU A 325 -1.06 -39.01 -9.65
N VAL A 326 -0.32 -38.66 -10.70
CA VAL A 326 0.97 -37.95 -10.60
C VAL A 326 0.89 -36.69 -11.43
N LEU A 327 0.68 -35.56 -10.75
CA LEU A 327 0.86 -34.24 -11.32
C LEU A 327 2.31 -33.84 -11.07
N SER A 328 3.20 -34.11 -12.03
CA SER A 328 4.51 -33.46 -12.07
C SER A 328 4.36 -32.21 -12.92
N SER A 329 4.15 -31.07 -12.26
CA SER A 329 4.37 -29.78 -12.88
C SER A 329 5.85 -29.45 -12.79
N GLU A 330 6.49 -29.15 -13.90
CA GLU A 330 7.77 -28.48 -13.87
C GLU A 330 7.54 -26.97 -13.90
N VAL A 331 7.98 -26.32 -12.84
CA VAL A 331 7.93 -24.87 -12.72
C VAL A 331 9.26 -24.30 -13.19
N ARG A 332 9.25 -23.40 -14.16
CA ARG A 332 10.45 -22.73 -14.69
C ARG A 332 10.32 -21.23 -14.57
N LEU A 333 11.37 -20.58 -14.08
CA LEU A 333 11.44 -19.13 -14.11
C LEU A 333 11.66 -18.66 -15.56
N THR A 334 10.78 -17.78 -16.04
CA THR A 334 10.84 -17.23 -17.40
C THR A 334 11.85 -16.09 -17.53
N GLY A 335 12.41 -15.62 -16.41
CA GLY A 335 13.25 -14.43 -16.32
C GLY A 335 12.43 -13.14 -16.28
N ILE A 336 13.04 -12.07 -15.79
CA ILE A 336 12.39 -10.74 -15.65
C ILE A 336 12.63 -9.97 -16.95
N ASN A 337 11.62 -9.87 -17.82
CA ASN A 337 11.71 -9.04 -19.03
C ASN A 337 11.45 -7.57 -18.69
N MET A 338 12.52 -6.84 -18.37
CA MET A 338 12.48 -5.39 -18.10
C MET A 338 12.77 -4.51 -19.34
N ARG A 339 13.13 -5.06 -20.51
CA ARG A 339 13.36 -4.29 -21.75
C ARG A 339 12.71 -4.91 -22.98
N ASP A 340 12.20 -4.04 -23.84
CA ASP A 340 11.76 -4.36 -25.19
C ASP A 340 12.87 -5.11 -25.96
N SER A 341 12.47 -6.26 -26.53
CA SER A 341 13.08 -6.95 -27.68
C SER A 341 14.61 -7.02 -27.79
N HIS A 342 15.13 -8.26 -27.78
CA HIS A 342 16.41 -8.72 -28.36
C HIS A 342 17.55 -9.19 -27.44
N HIS A 343 17.29 -9.54 -26.18
CA HIS A 343 18.18 -10.47 -25.48
C HIS A 343 17.44 -11.77 -25.13
N LYS A 344 17.79 -12.85 -25.82
CA LYS A 344 17.44 -14.21 -25.38
C LYS A 344 18.14 -14.43 -24.04
N MET A 345 17.38 -14.28 -22.96
CA MET A 345 17.84 -14.56 -21.61
C MET A 345 18.10 -16.07 -21.48
N THR A 346 19.27 -16.43 -20.96
CA THR A 346 19.56 -17.78 -20.51
C THR A 346 18.56 -18.11 -19.39
N PRO A 347 17.77 -19.20 -19.49
CA PRO A 347 16.85 -19.59 -18.42
C PRO A 347 17.59 -19.75 -17.10
N PRO A 348 17.14 -19.13 -15.98
CA PRO A 348 17.63 -19.50 -14.67
C PRO A 348 17.39 -20.99 -14.46
N GLY A 349 18.47 -21.71 -14.18
CA GLY A 349 18.52 -23.15 -14.16
C GLY A 349 17.75 -23.71 -12.96
N GLY A 350 16.70 -24.46 -13.24
CA GLY A 350 16.22 -25.48 -12.33
C GLY A 350 14.72 -25.66 -12.37
N TYR A 351 14.29 -26.71 -13.05
CA TYR A 351 12.95 -27.26 -12.91
C TYR A 351 12.68 -27.61 -11.43
N VAL A 352 11.48 -27.28 -10.95
CA VAL A 352 10.99 -27.77 -9.66
C VAL A 352 9.71 -28.54 -9.90
N LYS A 353 9.61 -29.72 -9.29
CA LYS A 353 8.36 -30.48 -9.26
C LYS A 353 7.38 -29.79 -8.33
N ASP A 354 6.26 -29.33 -8.87
CA ASP A 354 5.12 -28.81 -8.13
C ASP A 354 3.86 -29.61 -8.47
N ALA A 355 2.90 -29.64 -7.55
CA ALA A 355 1.59 -30.29 -7.71
C ALA A 355 0.50 -29.23 -7.97
N TYR A 356 0.81 -28.22 -8.78
CA TYR A 356 -0.13 -27.16 -9.14
C TYR A 356 -1.13 -27.67 -10.18
N PRO A 357 -2.45 -27.42 -10.05
CA PRO A 357 -3.42 -27.88 -11.05
C PRO A 357 -3.23 -27.13 -12.38
N HIS A 358 -3.71 -27.74 -13.47
CA HIS A 358 -3.53 -27.19 -14.80
C HIS A 358 -4.82 -27.25 -15.60
N LEU A 359 -4.99 -26.27 -16.49
CA LEU A 359 -6.09 -26.17 -17.42
C LEU A 359 -5.48 -26.14 -18.81
N ASN A 360 -5.84 -27.09 -19.68
CA ASN A 360 -5.33 -27.19 -21.05
C ASN A 360 -6.48 -27.49 -22.00
N LEU A 361 -6.38 -26.99 -23.23
CA LEU A 361 -7.28 -27.42 -24.30
C LEU A 361 -6.89 -28.84 -24.75
N SER A 362 -7.89 -29.71 -24.84
CA SER A 362 -7.75 -31.03 -25.47
C SER A 362 -7.60 -30.87 -26.99
N SER A 363 -6.99 -31.87 -27.63
CA SER A 363 -6.97 -32.05 -29.09
C SER A 363 -8.38 -32.21 -29.71
N SER A 364 -9.42 -32.33 -28.88
CA SER A 364 -10.83 -32.40 -29.27
C SER A 364 -11.58 -31.08 -29.12
N ASP A 365 -10.88 -29.94 -29.07
CA ASP A 365 -11.46 -28.60 -28.86
C ASP A 365 -12.29 -28.45 -27.56
N ALA A 366 -12.08 -29.34 -26.59
CA ALA A 366 -12.74 -29.28 -25.28
C ALA A 366 -11.77 -28.76 -24.23
N LEU A 367 -12.25 -27.89 -23.33
CA LEU A 367 -11.47 -27.42 -22.20
C LEU A 367 -11.30 -28.55 -21.17
N VAL A 368 -10.06 -28.98 -20.89
CA VAL A 368 -9.79 -30.07 -19.95
C VAL A 368 -8.99 -29.55 -18.76
N ALA A 369 -9.65 -29.49 -17.60
CA ALA A 369 -9.01 -29.22 -16.33
C ALA A 369 -8.41 -30.53 -15.78
N ARG A 370 -7.11 -30.54 -15.48
CA ARG A 370 -6.42 -31.67 -14.84
C ARG A 370 -6.13 -31.31 -13.40
N VAL A 371 -6.63 -32.13 -12.48
CA VAL A 371 -6.51 -31.92 -11.03
C VAL A 371 -5.86 -33.12 -10.35
N PRO A 372 -5.20 -32.93 -9.19
CA PRO A 372 -4.63 -34.03 -8.43
C PRO A 372 -5.69 -35.07 -8.02
N ALA A 373 -5.31 -36.35 -7.99
CA ALA A 373 -6.18 -37.41 -7.47
C ALA A 373 -6.38 -37.35 -5.94
N ASP A 374 -5.41 -36.79 -5.20
CA ASP A 374 -5.54 -36.59 -3.76
C ASP A 374 -6.70 -35.63 -3.44
N LYS A 375 -7.64 -36.06 -2.58
CA LYS A 375 -8.87 -35.32 -2.29
C LYS A 375 -8.60 -33.91 -1.75
N LYS A 376 -7.59 -33.76 -0.87
CA LYS A 376 -7.28 -32.48 -0.22
C LYS A 376 -6.62 -31.52 -1.21
N GLN A 377 -5.64 -32.01 -1.98
CA GLN A 377 -4.97 -31.24 -3.03
C GLN A 377 -5.94 -30.88 -4.16
N ARG A 378 -6.86 -31.77 -4.52
CA ARG A 378 -7.93 -31.51 -5.49
C ARG A 378 -8.84 -30.37 -5.03
N GLN A 379 -9.34 -30.43 -3.80
CA GLN A 379 -10.19 -29.36 -3.25
C GLN A 379 -9.45 -28.02 -3.19
N LEU A 380 -8.17 -28.02 -2.78
CA LEU A 380 -7.34 -26.82 -2.75
C LEU A 380 -7.11 -26.25 -4.17
N ALA A 381 -6.83 -27.13 -5.13
CA ALA A 381 -6.67 -26.79 -6.54
C ALA A 381 -7.92 -26.12 -7.12
N MET A 382 -9.09 -26.71 -6.86
CA MET A 382 -10.39 -26.19 -7.32
C MET A 382 -10.74 -24.85 -6.66
N ALA A 383 -10.39 -24.66 -5.38
CA ALA A 383 -10.76 -23.46 -4.63
C ALA A 383 -9.84 -22.25 -4.88
N VAL A 384 -8.56 -22.49 -5.20
CA VAL A 384 -7.53 -21.42 -5.24
C VAL A 384 -6.97 -21.20 -6.63
N ALA A 385 -6.53 -22.26 -7.32
CA ALA A 385 -5.77 -22.13 -8.55
C ALA A 385 -6.65 -22.17 -9.80
N LEU A 386 -7.67 -23.03 -9.83
CA LEU A 386 -8.59 -23.17 -10.96
C LEU A 386 -9.33 -21.88 -11.33
N PRO A 387 -9.85 -21.06 -10.37
CA PRO A 387 -10.53 -19.83 -10.72
C PRO A 387 -9.63 -18.85 -11.48
N ARG A 388 -8.37 -18.72 -11.07
CA ARG A 388 -7.39 -17.84 -11.73
C ARG A 388 -7.01 -18.36 -13.12
N LEU A 389 -6.74 -19.66 -13.25
CA LEU A 389 -6.39 -20.28 -14.54
C LEU A 389 -7.54 -20.18 -15.55
N LEU A 390 -8.78 -20.40 -15.08
CA LEU A 390 -9.95 -20.25 -15.93
C LEU A 390 -10.15 -18.79 -16.34
N MET A 391 -9.93 -17.85 -15.43
CA MET A 391 -10.01 -16.42 -15.72
C MET A 391 -8.96 -15.99 -16.74
N GLU A 392 -7.71 -16.44 -16.59
CA GLU A 392 -6.64 -16.21 -17.54
C GLU A 392 -7.00 -16.76 -18.92
N TRP A 393 -7.49 -18.00 -18.99
CA TRP A 393 -7.96 -18.63 -20.23
C TRP A 393 -9.11 -17.86 -20.88
N LEU A 394 -10.08 -17.41 -20.09
CA LEU A 394 -11.21 -16.60 -20.56
C LEU A 394 -10.76 -15.25 -21.14
N MET A 395 -9.63 -14.70 -20.66
CA MET A 395 -9.06 -13.45 -21.14
C MET A 395 -8.17 -13.61 -22.37
N THR A 396 -7.30 -14.62 -22.41
CA THR A 396 -6.39 -14.88 -23.53
C THR A 396 -7.09 -15.51 -24.72
N GLY A 397 -8.16 -16.24 -24.46
CA GLY A 397 -8.81 -17.09 -25.45
C GLY A 397 -7.96 -18.33 -25.81
N PRO A 398 -8.55 -19.24 -26.60
CA PRO A 398 -8.03 -20.58 -26.84
C PRO A 398 -6.75 -20.62 -27.71
N GLU A 399 -6.60 -19.68 -28.65
CA GLU A 399 -5.46 -19.65 -29.60
C GLU A 399 -4.19 -19.04 -29.00
N SER A 400 -4.31 -18.24 -27.93
CA SER A 400 -3.19 -17.51 -27.30
C SER A 400 -2.83 -18.01 -25.90
N TYR A 401 -3.54 -19.01 -25.38
CA TYR A 401 -3.35 -19.57 -24.04
C TYR A 401 -1.96 -20.24 -23.83
N SER A 402 -1.10 -20.25 -24.84
CA SER A 402 0.26 -20.79 -24.78
C SER A 402 1.34 -19.76 -24.42
N ARG A 403 0.99 -18.51 -24.08
CA ARG A 403 1.99 -17.45 -23.84
C ARG A 403 1.60 -16.46 -22.75
N GLY A 404 2.28 -16.57 -21.62
CA GLY A 404 2.70 -15.44 -20.78
C GLY A 404 1.63 -14.78 -19.92
N CYS A 405 2.02 -14.60 -18.65
CA CYS A 405 1.34 -13.87 -17.58
C CYS A 405 0.47 -12.70 -18.08
N VAL A 406 -0.85 -12.93 -18.18
CA VAL A 406 -1.82 -11.84 -18.28
C VAL A 406 -2.06 -11.30 -16.88
N ASP A 407 -2.08 -9.97 -16.73
CA ASP A 407 -2.50 -9.35 -15.48
C ASP A 407 -4.00 -9.59 -15.28
N VAL A 408 -4.33 -10.70 -14.61
CA VAL A 408 -5.70 -11.12 -14.33
C VAL A 408 -6.27 -10.25 -13.20
N PRO A 409 -7.37 -9.50 -13.42
CA PRO A 409 -7.98 -8.69 -12.37
C PRO A 409 -8.54 -9.55 -11.23
N GLU A 410 -8.24 -9.18 -9.99
CA GLU A 410 -8.70 -9.91 -8.79
C GLU A 410 -10.24 -9.98 -8.70
N LEU A 411 -10.94 -8.93 -9.13
CA LEU A 411 -12.40 -8.94 -9.22
C LEU A 411 -12.89 -10.09 -10.12
N GLY A 412 -12.25 -10.29 -11.28
CA GLY A 412 -12.59 -11.39 -12.18
C GLY A 412 -12.35 -12.76 -11.55
N VAL A 413 -11.21 -12.93 -10.87
CA VAL A 413 -10.88 -14.17 -10.14
C VAL A 413 -11.91 -14.43 -9.03
N SER A 414 -12.32 -13.40 -8.30
CA SER A 414 -13.33 -13.48 -7.24
C SER A 414 -14.68 -13.92 -7.79
N LEU A 415 -15.15 -13.30 -8.88
CA LEU A 415 -16.41 -13.66 -9.52
C LEU A 415 -16.40 -15.09 -10.05
N VAL A 416 -15.34 -15.50 -10.75
CA VAL A 416 -15.17 -16.88 -11.22
C VAL A 416 -15.17 -17.85 -10.04
N LYS A 417 -14.52 -17.50 -8.93
CA LYS A 417 -14.50 -18.32 -7.71
C LYS A 417 -15.91 -18.48 -7.12
N SER A 418 -16.69 -17.40 -7.02
CA SER A 418 -18.07 -17.43 -6.53
C SER A 418 -18.95 -18.30 -7.42
N VAL A 419 -18.88 -18.13 -8.74
CA VAL A 419 -19.64 -18.94 -9.70
C VAL A 419 -19.23 -20.42 -9.67
N LEU A 420 -17.93 -20.72 -9.58
CA LEU A 420 -17.45 -22.10 -9.49
C LEU A 420 -17.89 -22.78 -8.19
N SER A 421 -17.95 -22.05 -7.08
CA SER A 421 -18.28 -22.60 -5.76
C SER A 421 -19.79 -22.78 -5.52
N ALA A 422 -20.63 -22.05 -6.27
CA ALA A 422 -22.07 -22.10 -6.13
C ALA A 422 -22.73 -23.22 -6.94
N PRO A 423 -23.94 -23.69 -6.61
CA PRO A 423 -24.76 -24.49 -7.51
C PRO A 423 -25.01 -23.79 -8.86
N PRO A 424 -25.14 -24.52 -9.99
CA PRO A 424 -25.39 -23.93 -11.30
C PRO A 424 -26.60 -22.98 -11.36
N GLU A 425 -27.63 -23.26 -10.55
CA GLU A 425 -28.87 -22.48 -10.50
C GLU A 425 -28.63 -21.06 -9.99
N LEU A 426 -27.70 -20.89 -9.04
CA LEU A 426 -27.39 -19.60 -8.41
C LEU A 426 -26.34 -18.79 -9.17
N ALA A 427 -25.77 -19.33 -10.26
CA ALA A 427 -24.68 -18.70 -10.97
C ALA A 427 -25.06 -17.34 -11.57
N ASN A 428 -26.31 -17.16 -12.02
CA ASN A 428 -26.79 -15.88 -12.52
C ASN A 428 -27.17 -14.92 -11.39
N ASP A 429 -27.83 -15.41 -10.34
CA ASP A 429 -28.23 -14.59 -9.19
C ASP A 429 -27.01 -13.96 -8.49
N ILE A 430 -25.90 -14.70 -8.41
CA ILE A 430 -24.63 -14.19 -7.88
C ILE A 430 -24.09 -13.03 -8.72
N LEU A 431 -24.19 -13.14 -10.05
CA LEU A 431 -23.74 -12.08 -10.94
C LEU A 431 -24.64 -10.85 -10.79
N GLU A 432 -25.95 -11.03 -10.76
CA GLU A 432 -26.90 -9.93 -10.59
C GLU A 432 -26.70 -9.21 -9.24
N ALA A 433 -26.43 -9.94 -8.17
CA ALA A 433 -26.10 -9.37 -6.86
C ALA A 433 -24.77 -8.58 -6.85
N GLU A 434 -23.81 -8.96 -7.68
CA GLU A 434 -22.54 -8.25 -7.89
C GLU A 434 -22.67 -7.10 -8.92
N GLY A 435 -23.91 -6.76 -9.32
CA GLY A 435 -24.20 -5.67 -10.27
C GLY A 435 -23.94 -6.01 -11.73
N ILE A 436 -23.89 -7.30 -12.07
CA ILE A 436 -23.57 -7.81 -13.40
C ILE A 436 -24.86 -8.19 -14.12
N GLU A 437 -25.38 -7.23 -14.88
CA GLU A 437 -26.63 -7.44 -15.61
C GLU A 437 -26.46 -8.37 -16.82
N GLN A 438 -27.57 -9.02 -17.19
CA GLN A 438 -27.64 -9.74 -18.45
C GLN A 438 -27.56 -8.71 -19.60
N PRO A 439 -26.67 -8.88 -20.60
CA PRO A 439 -26.73 -8.03 -21.76
C PRO A 439 -28.12 -8.19 -22.40
N PHE A 440 -28.82 -7.07 -22.61
CA PHE A 440 -30.08 -7.05 -23.34
C PHE A 440 -29.95 -7.94 -24.57
N ALA A 441 -30.85 -8.93 -24.68
CA ALA A 441 -30.91 -9.76 -25.86
C ALA A 441 -31.04 -8.81 -27.05
N LEU A 442 -30.00 -8.73 -27.89
CA LEU A 442 -30.11 -8.12 -29.21
C LEU A 442 -31.12 -8.98 -29.96
N ARG A 443 -32.41 -8.64 -29.83
CA ARG A 443 -33.50 -9.23 -30.60
C ARG A 443 -33.07 -9.09 -32.06
N GLY A 444 -32.94 -10.23 -32.72
CA GLY A 444 -32.64 -10.28 -34.13
C GLY A 444 -33.58 -9.35 -34.90
N ASN A 445 -32.99 -8.63 -35.85
CA ASN A 445 -33.64 -7.82 -36.87
C ASN A 445 -34.23 -6.49 -36.41
N LYS A 446 -33.33 -5.55 -36.09
CA LYS A 446 -33.25 -4.18 -36.65
C LYS A 446 -32.02 -3.53 -36.05
N LEU A 447 -31.13 -2.94 -36.87
CA LEU A 447 -30.10 -2.02 -36.37
C LEU A 447 -30.80 -0.86 -35.64
N PRO A 448 -30.64 -0.68 -34.33
CA PRO A 448 -30.93 0.60 -33.72
C PRO A 448 -29.69 1.48 -33.93
N GLY A 449 -29.91 2.74 -34.31
CA GLY A 449 -28.87 3.75 -34.26
C GLY A 449 -28.22 3.77 -32.88
N ILE A 450 -26.93 4.11 -32.88
CA ILE A 450 -26.06 4.34 -31.72
C ILE A 450 -26.88 4.76 -30.50
N MET A 451 -27.18 3.81 -29.60
CA MET A 451 -27.71 4.16 -28.29
C MET A 451 -26.54 4.72 -27.50
N GLN A 452 -26.56 6.04 -27.27
CA GLN A 452 -25.78 6.65 -26.20
C GLN A 452 -26.20 5.98 -24.90
N GLU A 453 -25.24 5.58 -24.06
CA GLU A 453 -25.49 5.22 -22.67
C GLU A 453 -26.15 6.42 -21.99
N GLU A 454 -27.47 6.39 -21.80
CA GLU A 454 -28.17 7.37 -20.97
C GLU A 454 -27.78 7.06 -19.51
N CYS A 455 -27.03 7.98 -18.87
CA CYS A 455 -26.74 7.94 -17.44
C CYS A 455 -28.04 7.92 -16.62
N LEU A 456 -28.03 7.26 -15.46
CA LEU A 456 -29.17 7.21 -14.52
C LEU A 456 -29.73 8.60 -14.17
N ASP A 457 -28.89 9.63 -14.13
CA ASP A 457 -29.29 11.04 -13.92
C ASP A 457 -30.28 11.56 -14.99
N GLN A 458 -30.27 10.99 -16.20
CA GLN A 458 -31.16 11.37 -17.29
C GLN A 458 -32.53 10.66 -17.22
N MET A 459 -32.62 9.54 -16.49
CA MET A 459 -33.89 8.84 -16.27
C MET A 459 -34.72 9.49 -15.16
N GLU A 460 -34.10 9.89 -14.04
CA GLU A 460 -34.81 10.60 -12.96
C GLU A 460 -35.30 12.00 -13.39
N GLY A 461 -34.58 12.68 -14.30
CA GLY A 461 -35.03 13.95 -14.86
C GLY A 461 -36.26 13.86 -15.77
N ARG A 462 -36.53 12.71 -16.38
CA ARG A 462 -37.71 12.50 -17.26
C ARG A 462 -38.97 12.09 -16.49
N GLU A 463 -38.83 11.46 -15.32
CA GLU A 463 -39.99 11.17 -14.45
C GLU A 463 -40.54 12.43 -13.75
N ALA A 464 -39.76 13.51 -13.67
CA ALA A 464 -40.20 14.81 -13.13
C ALA A 464 -40.99 15.68 -14.14
N GLU A 465 -41.05 15.30 -15.42
CA GLU A 465 -41.81 15.99 -16.47
C GLU A 465 -42.94 15.11 -17.04
N ALA A 466 -43.78 14.55 -16.17
CA ALA A 466 -45.12 14.09 -16.56
C ALA A 466 -46.13 15.20 -16.25
N PRO A 467 -46.87 15.76 -17.23
CA PRO A 467 -47.91 16.73 -16.94
C PRO A 467 -49.13 16.03 -16.33
N LEU A 468 -49.81 16.74 -15.41
CA LEU A 468 -51.08 16.40 -14.77
C LEU A 468 -52.15 15.89 -15.74
#